data_AF-A0A534UUK4-F1
#
_entry.id   AF-A0A534UUK4-F1
#
_cell.length_a   1.000
_cell.length_b   1.000
_cell.length_c   1.000
_cell.angle_alpha   90.00
_cell.angle_beta   90.00
_cell.angle_gamma   90.00
#
_symmetry.space_group_name_H-M   'P 1'
#
loop_
_entity.id
_entity.type
_entity.pdbx_description
1 polymer ?
#
loop_
_entity_poly.entity_id
_entity_poly.type
_entity_poly.pdbx_seq_one_letter_code
_entity_poly.pdbx_strand_id
1 'polypeptide(L)'
;MTVARICTATFTPQPAQTPTTYILSVAKTGNGNGTVTSTPTGLNCGSTCSAAYASGTLVTLKATAATGSSFNGWSGSGCSGGVMTMNASNNCTATFQSTTVQLTTKFGVFRPDTGEWFLDRNGNGQWDGCTIDKCIGSFGQSGDLPVTGNWSGNGVTNVGTFTPSTGSWRLDTNGDGVLDCDVDTCGDSFGQAGDFPVTRELGDGNGSIVGTFTPQTLTTDQNQRKTIKRGGWNFGVNGNSTLDGCEVDECTTFRILGELPIVGDWNGTGTQDIGLFLPRKGSWHLDRNGNGKWDSCEKDKCFGPFGAEGDLPIIGDWDGTGTVRIGVFRPSTGMWYLDINGNGKMDSCTIDGCFGPFGQPGDLPVVGKW
;
A
#
# COMPACT_ATOMS: atom_id res chain seq x y z
N MET A 1 -9.25 -101.02 19.93
CA MET A 1 -9.24 -100.37 18.60
C MET A 1 -9.50 -98.89 18.79
N THR A 2 -8.53 -98.03 18.49
CA THR A 2 -8.73 -96.57 18.45
C THR A 2 -8.32 -96.10 17.07
N VAL A 3 -9.32 -95.76 16.25
CA VAL A 3 -9.11 -95.32 14.87
C VAL A 3 -8.88 -93.82 14.87
N ALA A 4 -7.79 -93.37 14.27
CA ALA A 4 -7.50 -91.94 14.10
C ALA A 4 -8.57 -91.28 13.22
N ARG A 5 -9.07 -90.11 13.64
CA ARG A 5 -9.99 -89.28 12.85
C ARG A 5 -9.24 -88.08 12.33
N ILE A 6 -9.35 -87.82 11.02
CA ILE A 6 -8.77 -86.65 10.37
C ILE A 6 -9.89 -85.63 10.17
N CYS A 7 -9.70 -84.43 10.70
CA CYS A 7 -10.54 -83.27 10.38
C CYS A 7 -9.82 -82.46 9.30
N THR A 8 -10.53 -82.18 8.20
CA THR A 8 -10.03 -81.32 7.13
C THR A 8 -10.78 -80.00 7.17
N ALA A 9 -10.07 -78.88 7.29
CA ALA A 9 -10.64 -77.56 7.14
C ALA A 9 -10.48 -77.12 5.68
N THR A 10 -11.58 -76.67 5.07
CA THR A 10 -11.59 -76.19 3.69
C THR A 10 -11.74 -74.67 3.71
N PHE A 11 -10.77 -73.94 3.18
CA PHE A 11 -10.84 -72.49 3.01
C PHE A 11 -11.12 -72.19 1.54
N THR A 12 -12.29 -71.65 1.25
CA THR A 12 -12.62 -71.16 -0.09
C THR A 12 -12.12 -69.71 -0.24
N PRO A 13 -11.34 -69.38 -1.29
CA PRO A 13 -10.94 -68.01 -1.55
C PRO A 13 -12.18 -67.18 -1.91
N GLN A 14 -12.46 -66.14 -1.12
CA GLN A 14 -13.47 -65.14 -1.44
C GLN A 14 -12.94 -64.22 -2.55
N PRO A 15 -13.76 -63.81 -3.54
CA PRO A 15 -13.35 -62.77 -4.49
C PRO A 15 -12.87 -61.53 -3.74
N ALA A 16 -11.73 -60.98 -4.16
CA ALA A 16 -11.18 -59.76 -3.58
C ALA A 16 -12.22 -58.64 -3.70
N GLN A 17 -12.82 -58.22 -2.58
CA GLN A 17 -13.67 -57.04 -2.56
C GLN A 17 -12.77 -55.84 -2.85
N THR A 18 -13.11 -55.06 -3.88
CA THR A 18 -12.45 -53.78 -4.11
C THR A 18 -12.77 -52.89 -2.90
N PRO A 19 -11.77 -52.40 -2.15
CA PRO A 19 -12.05 -51.55 -1.00
C PRO A 19 -12.73 -50.26 -1.49
N THR A 20 -13.92 -49.98 -0.98
CA THR A 20 -14.64 -48.73 -1.27
C THR A 20 -13.81 -47.56 -0.75
N THR A 21 -13.48 -46.62 -1.63
CA THR A 21 -12.75 -45.39 -1.27
C THR A 21 -13.58 -44.14 -1.54
N TYR A 22 -13.38 -43.11 -0.73
CA TYR A 22 -14.00 -41.80 -0.90
C TYR A 22 -12.93 -40.71 -1.06
N ILE A 23 -13.26 -39.67 -1.83
CA ILE A 23 -12.35 -38.57 -2.11
C ILE A 23 -12.57 -37.46 -1.08
N LEU A 24 -11.49 -37.01 -0.47
CA LEU A 24 -11.44 -35.79 0.32
C LEU A 24 -10.75 -34.71 -0.50
N SER A 25 -11.43 -33.58 -0.72
CA SER A 25 -10.87 -32.39 -1.36
C SER A 25 -10.84 -31.24 -0.36
N VAL A 26 -9.75 -30.47 -0.37
CA VAL A 26 -9.57 -29.29 0.49
C VAL A 26 -9.39 -28.05 -0.40
N ALA A 27 -10.24 -27.05 -0.21
CA ALA A 27 -10.02 -25.71 -0.70
C ALA A 27 -9.40 -24.84 0.41
N LYS A 28 -8.64 -23.82 0.01
CA LYS A 28 -8.18 -22.75 0.90
C LYS A 28 -8.83 -21.45 0.48
N THR A 29 -9.33 -20.68 1.43
CA THR A 29 -9.99 -19.38 1.19
C THR A 29 -9.54 -18.33 2.21
N GLY A 30 -9.90 -17.07 1.95
CA GLY A 30 -9.49 -15.91 2.75
C GLY A 30 -8.27 -15.21 2.18
N ASN A 31 -7.86 -14.12 2.81
CA ASN A 31 -6.72 -13.28 2.40
C ASN A 31 -5.39 -13.66 3.08
N GLY A 32 -5.41 -14.65 3.97
CA GLY A 32 -4.21 -15.20 4.60
C GLY A 32 -3.67 -16.42 3.86
N ASN A 33 -2.43 -16.78 4.18
CA ASN A 33 -1.74 -17.93 3.62
C ASN A 33 -1.61 -19.07 4.64
N GLY A 34 -1.49 -20.30 4.14
CA GLY A 34 -1.32 -21.48 4.97
C GLY A 34 -1.29 -22.79 4.19
N THR A 35 -1.03 -23.87 4.92
CA THR A 35 -1.00 -25.25 4.42
C THR A 35 -1.98 -26.11 5.21
N VAL A 36 -2.50 -27.16 4.56
CA VAL A 36 -3.35 -28.16 5.20
C VAL A 36 -2.78 -29.54 4.96
N THR A 37 -2.59 -30.31 6.03
CA THR A 37 -2.12 -31.70 5.97
C THR A 37 -3.12 -32.65 6.63
N SER A 38 -3.15 -33.92 6.22
CA SER A 38 -4.02 -34.94 6.81
C SER A 38 -3.28 -36.02 7.62
N THR A 39 -4.00 -36.62 8.56
CA THR A 39 -3.65 -37.88 9.24
C THR A 39 -4.85 -38.84 9.13
N PRO A 40 -4.71 -40.05 8.54
CA PRO A 40 -3.52 -40.59 7.88
C PRO A 40 -2.99 -39.74 6.72
N THR A 41 -1.70 -39.87 6.42
CA THR A 41 -1.04 -39.08 5.38
C THR A 41 -1.63 -39.40 4.01
N GLY A 42 -1.92 -38.37 3.23
CA GLY A 42 -2.43 -38.51 1.87
C GLY A 42 -2.71 -37.16 1.22
N LEU A 43 -3.11 -36.16 2.01
CA LEU A 43 -3.38 -34.80 1.57
C LEU A 43 -2.35 -33.83 2.15
N ASN A 44 -1.75 -33.00 1.29
CA ASN A 44 -0.87 -31.90 1.66
C ASN A 44 -1.15 -30.71 0.74
N CYS A 45 -2.17 -29.93 1.10
CA CYS A 45 -2.65 -28.78 0.34
C CYS A 45 -1.75 -27.54 0.54
N GLY A 46 -0.45 -27.73 0.29
CA GLY A 46 0.46 -26.74 -0.27
C GLY A 46 0.71 -26.97 -1.76
N SER A 47 0.52 -28.22 -2.23
CA SER A 47 0.66 -28.64 -3.64
C SER A 47 -0.42 -29.64 -4.09
N THR A 48 -0.85 -30.55 -3.20
CA THR A 48 -1.85 -31.59 -3.51
C THR A 48 -3.04 -31.49 -2.56
N CYS A 49 -4.17 -31.02 -3.09
CA CYS A 49 -5.36 -30.68 -2.30
C CYS A 49 -6.49 -31.72 -2.35
N SER A 50 -6.25 -32.90 -2.91
CA SER A 50 -7.21 -34.00 -2.91
C SER A 50 -6.53 -35.35 -2.68
N ALA A 51 -7.21 -36.26 -1.98
CA ALA A 51 -6.72 -37.61 -1.70
C ALA A 51 -7.88 -38.61 -1.49
N ALA A 52 -7.65 -39.89 -1.80
CA ALA A 52 -8.62 -40.96 -1.61
C ALA A 52 -8.32 -41.75 -0.33
N TYR A 53 -9.36 -42.05 0.46
CA TYR A 53 -9.28 -42.80 1.71
C TYR A 53 -10.28 -43.95 1.71
N ALA A 54 -9.95 -45.06 2.36
CA ALA A 54 -10.87 -46.19 2.51
C ALA A 54 -12.11 -45.80 3.34
N SER A 55 -13.25 -46.41 3.01
CA SER A 55 -14.50 -46.22 3.75
C SER A 55 -14.32 -46.49 5.24
N GLY A 56 -14.85 -45.61 6.09
CA GLY A 56 -14.74 -45.70 7.55
C GLY A 56 -13.42 -45.18 8.14
N THR A 57 -12.47 -44.72 7.32
CA THR A 57 -11.22 -44.10 7.81
C THR A 57 -11.52 -42.79 8.53
N LEU A 58 -11.02 -42.63 9.76
CA LEU A 58 -11.03 -41.36 10.46
C LEU A 58 -9.87 -40.49 9.96
N VAL A 59 -10.18 -39.35 9.35
CA VAL A 59 -9.21 -38.38 8.83
C VAL A 59 -9.23 -37.12 9.69
N THR A 60 -8.06 -36.69 10.13
CA THR A 60 -7.84 -35.43 10.83
C THR A 60 -7.03 -34.48 9.94
N LEU A 61 -7.56 -33.29 9.70
CA LEU A 61 -6.91 -32.20 9.00
C LEU A 61 -6.25 -31.26 10.00
N LYS A 62 -5.01 -30.89 9.72
CA LYS A 62 -4.25 -29.86 10.43
C LYS A 62 -4.00 -28.69 9.49
N ALA A 63 -4.55 -27.52 9.83
CA ALA A 63 -4.23 -26.26 9.19
C ALA A 63 -3.04 -25.60 9.91
N THR A 64 -2.04 -25.18 9.15
CA THR A 64 -0.90 -24.41 9.66
C THR A 64 -0.85 -23.09 8.91
N ALA A 65 -1.16 -21.99 9.60
CA ALA A 65 -1.09 -20.66 9.03
C ALA A 65 0.38 -20.28 8.76
N ALA A 66 0.62 -19.58 7.65
CA ALA A 66 1.92 -18.99 7.36
C ALA A 66 2.18 -17.77 8.26
N THR A 67 3.43 -17.29 8.30
CA THR A 67 3.76 -16.02 8.96
C THR A 67 2.87 -14.89 8.44
N GLY A 68 2.35 -14.05 9.34
CA GLY A 68 1.43 -12.97 8.98
C GLY A 68 -0.01 -13.43 8.68
N SER A 69 -0.39 -14.65 9.05
CA SER A 69 -1.75 -15.16 8.92
C SER A 69 -2.21 -15.93 10.15
N SER A 70 -3.52 -16.01 10.32
CA SER A 70 -4.20 -16.83 11.32
C SER A 70 -5.14 -17.81 10.64
N PHE A 71 -5.37 -18.96 11.27
CA PHE A 71 -6.37 -19.91 10.81
C PHE A 71 -7.71 -19.57 11.46
N ASN A 72 -8.70 -19.20 10.65
CA ASN A 72 -10.00 -18.71 11.12
C ASN A 72 -11.06 -19.82 11.21
N GLY A 73 -10.81 -20.99 10.60
CA GLY A 73 -11.64 -22.18 10.81
C GLY A 73 -11.90 -23.01 9.56
N TRP A 74 -12.70 -24.06 9.76
CA TRP A 74 -13.13 -25.01 8.74
C TRP A 74 -14.58 -24.78 8.33
N SER A 75 -14.88 -24.96 7.05
CA SER A 75 -16.25 -25.06 6.53
C SER A 75 -16.35 -26.18 5.49
N GLY A 76 -17.55 -26.41 4.94
CA GLY A 76 -17.83 -27.49 3.99
C GLY A 76 -18.48 -28.73 4.64
N SER A 77 -18.80 -29.71 3.81
CA SER A 77 -19.61 -30.87 4.20
C SER A 77 -18.80 -31.82 5.10
N GLY A 78 -19.19 -31.95 6.36
CA GLY A 78 -18.60 -32.93 7.29
C GLY A 78 -17.24 -32.56 7.86
N CYS A 79 -16.77 -31.32 7.66
CA CYS A 79 -15.41 -30.90 8.06
C CYS A 79 -15.37 -30.01 9.30
N SER A 80 -16.45 -29.95 10.07
CA SER A 80 -16.50 -29.14 11.29
C SER A 80 -15.44 -29.62 12.28
N GLY A 81 -14.54 -28.72 12.68
CA GLY A 81 -13.43 -29.04 13.58
C GLY A 81 -12.24 -29.78 12.93
N GLY A 82 -12.23 -29.97 11.61
CA GLY A 82 -11.11 -30.59 10.90
C GLY A 82 -10.96 -32.10 11.15
N VAL A 83 -12.01 -32.79 11.60
CA VAL A 83 -11.99 -34.24 11.83
C VAL A 83 -13.24 -34.84 11.19
N MET A 84 -13.07 -35.91 10.40
CA MET A 84 -14.19 -36.60 9.76
C MET A 84 -13.96 -38.09 9.54
N THR A 85 -15.04 -38.87 9.55
CA THR A 85 -15.01 -40.26 9.09
C THR A 85 -15.41 -40.32 7.62
N MET A 86 -14.57 -40.94 6.79
CA MET A 86 -14.77 -41.04 5.34
C MET A 86 -15.83 -42.09 5.01
N ASN A 87 -17.10 -41.68 5.09
CA ASN A 87 -18.27 -42.49 4.69
C ASN A 87 -18.93 -42.01 3.39
N ALA A 88 -18.45 -40.89 2.85
CA ALA A 88 -18.80 -40.29 1.57
C ALA A 88 -17.62 -39.39 1.12
N SER A 89 -17.62 -38.96 -0.14
CA SER A 89 -16.67 -37.93 -0.59
C SER A 89 -17.02 -36.59 0.04
N ASN A 90 -16.00 -35.87 0.54
CA ASN A 90 -16.17 -34.62 1.29
C ASN A 90 -15.36 -33.48 0.66
N ASN A 91 -15.91 -32.27 0.71
CA ASN A 91 -15.22 -31.05 0.31
C ASN A 91 -15.11 -30.14 1.54
N CYS A 92 -13.88 -29.92 2.00
CA CYS A 92 -13.57 -29.03 3.11
C CYS A 92 -12.97 -27.73 2.61
N THR A 93 -13.23 -26.65 3.34
CA THR A 93 -12.59 -25.36 3.09
C THR A 93 -11.87 -24.90 4.37
N ALA A 94 -10.57 -24.63 4.26
CA ALA A 94 -9.78 -23.98 5.29
C ALA A 94 -9.75 -22.47 5.04
N THR A 95 -10.21 -21.66 6.01
CA THR A 95 -10.12 -20.21 5.92
C THR A 95 -8.89 -19.71 6.65
N PHE A 96 -7.97 -19.06 5.93
CA PHE A 96 -6.83 -18.34 6.50
C PHE A 96 -7.09 -16.84 6.36
N GLN A 97 -6.88 -16.10 7.44
CA GLN A 97 -7.04 -14.65 7.45
C GLN A 97 -5.67 -14.01 7.63
N SER A 98 -5.38 -12.99 6.84
CA SER A 98 -4.18 -12.20 7.06
C SER A 98 -4.29 -11.51 8.41
N THR A 99 -3.22 -11.60 9.20
CA THR A 99 -3.07 -10.77 10.39
C THR A 99 -2.33 -9.47 10.07
N THR A 100 -1.91 -9.27 8.82
CA THR A 100 -1.35 -8.00 8.36
C THR A 100 -2.48 -7.05 7.98
N VAL A 101 -2.38 -5.81 8.45
CA VAL A 101 -3.26 -4.72 8.03
C VAL A 101 -3.04 -4.53 6.53
N GLN A 102 -4.10 -4.70 5.74
CA GLN A 102 -4.08 -4.36 4.32
C GLN A 102 -4.40 -2.88 4.20
N LEU A 103 -3.45 -2.11 3.70
CA LEU A 103 -3.60 -0.67 3.60
C LEU A 103 -4.41 -0.30 2.35
N THR A 104 -5.39 0.58 2.51
CA THR A 104 -6.17 1.09 1.37
C THR A 104 -5.31 1.97 0.47
N THR A 105 -4.41 2.76 1.07
CA THR A 105 -3.35 3.51 0.39
C THR A 105 -2.03 2.78 0.55
N LYS A 106 -1.42 2.36 -0.56
CA LYS A 106 -0.22 1.50 -0.58
C LYS A 106 1.06 2.33 -0.61
N PHE A 107 2.19 1.70 -0.30
CA PHE A 107 3.51 2.34 -0.27
C PHE A 107 4.30 2.16 -1.56
N GLY A 108 5.04 3.18 -1.95
CA GLY A 108 6.02 3.07 -3.01
C GLY A 108 7.23 3.92 -2.70
N VAL A 109 8.33 3.63 -3.39
CA VAL A 109 9.52 4.46 -3.35
C VAL A 109 10.04 4.71 -4.75
N PHE A 110 10.62 5.89 -4.92
CA PHE A 110 11.38 6.28 -6.10
C PHE A 110 12.85 6.43 -5.73
N ARG A 111 13.75 5.89 -6.55
CA ARG A 111 15.18 6.01 -6.36
C ARG A 111 15.74 7.16 -7.22
N PRO A 112 16.00 8.34 -6.64
CA PRO A 112 16.37 9.53 -7.40
C PRO A 112 17.75 9.44 -8.05
N ASP A 113 18.58 8.46 -7.72
CA ASP A 113 19.88 8.27 -8.39
C ASP A 113 19.75 7.53 -9.72
N THR A 114 18.70 6.72 -9.88
CA THR A 114 18.57 5.77 -11.00
C THR A 114 17.28 5.93 -11.81
N GLY A 115 16.27 6.61 -11.27
CA GLY A 115 14.96 6.73 -11.92
C GLY A 115 14.06 5.50 -11.77
N GLU A 116 14.40 4.58 -10.85
CA GLU A 116 13.66 3.35 -10.60
C GLU A 116 12.51 3.58 -9.60
N TRP A 117 11.41 2.84 -9.78
CA TRP A 117 10.30 2.79 -8.82
C TRP A 117 10.07 1.38 -8.30
N PHE A 118 9.67 1.30 -7.03
CA PHE A 118 9.29 0.08 -6.34
C PHE A 118 7.96 0.34 -5.63
N LEU A 119 6.89 -0.34 -6.05
CA LEU A 119 5.54 -0.13 -5.53
C LEU A 119 5.02 -1.40 -4.85
N ASP A 120 4.64 -1.31 -3.58
CA ASP A 120 4.01 -2.38 -2.79
C ASP A 120 2.63 -2.66 -3.39
N ARG A 121 2.53 -3.66 -4.25
CA ARG A 121 1.31 -3.91 -5.02
C ARG A 121 0.32 -4.72 -4.22
N ASN A 122 0.80 -5.59 -3.33
CA ASN A 122 -0.07 -6.41 -2.51
C ASN A 122 -0.55 -5.67 -1.23
N GLY A 123 0.01 -4.49 -0.94
CA GLY A 123 -0.40 -3.61 0.15
C GLY A 123 -0.10 -4.15 1.55
N ASN A 124 0.93 -4.97 1.70
CA ASN A 124 1.30 -5.58 2.98
C ASN A 124 2.39 -4.80 3.75
N GLY A 125 2.93 -3.73 3.16
CA GLY A 125 3.98 -2.88 3.72
C GLY A 125 5.36 -3.54 3.78
N GLN A 126 5.61 -4.58 2.98
CA GLN A 126 6.86 -5.32 2.87
C GLN A 126 7.28 -5.45 1.41
N TRP A 127 8.59 -5.58 1.17
CA TRP A 127 9.11 -5.81 -0.19
C TRP A 127 9.16 -7.31 -0.48
N ASP A 128 8.34 -7.76 -1.44
CA ASP A 128 8.21 -9.17 -1.85
C ASP A 128 8.82 -9.46 -3.24
N GLY A 129 9.46 -8.47 -3.85
CA GLY A 129 10.09 -8.58 -5.16
C GLY A 129 9.14 -8.26 -6.33
N CYS A 130 9.70 -7.93 -7.49
CA CYS A 130 8.98 -7.41 -8.66
C CYS A 130 7.91 -8.35 -9.29
N THR A 131 7.76 -9.58 -8.78
CA THR A 131 6.70 -10.50 -9.24
C THR A 131 5.42 -10.31 -8.43
N ILE A 132 5.55 -10.01 -7.13
CA ILE A 132 4.43 -9.77 -6.23
C ILE A 132 4.16 -8.26 -6.19
N ASP A 133 5.22 -7.47 -6.06
CA ASP A 133 5.22 -6.02 -6.15
C ASP A 133 5.54 -5.54 -7.57
N LYS A 134 5.52 -4.23 -7.80
CA LYS A 134 5.82 -3.64 -9.11
C LYS A 134 7.18 -2.94 -9.08
N CYS A 135 8.02 -3.27 -10.07
CA CYS A 135 9.24 -2.54 -10.40
C CYS A 135 9.02 -1.77 -11.69
N ILE A 136 9.41 -0.49 -11.73
CA ILE A 136 9.43 0.31 -12.96
C ILE A 136 10.86 0.78 -13.15
N GLY A 137 11.48 0.39 -14.27
CA GLY A 137 12.92 0.49 -14.43
C GLY A 137 13.44 1.91 -14.65
N SER A 138 12.78 2.74 -15.48
CA SER A 138 13.37 4.03 -15.88
C SER A 138 12.31 5.07 -16.21
N PHE A 139 11.39 5.31 -15.27
CA PHE A 139 10.43 6.40 -15.39
C PHE A 139 10.92 7.58 -14.55
N GLY A 140 11.75 8.44 -15.13
CA GLY A 140 12.36 9.57 -14.44
C GLY A 140 13.86 9.72 -14.70
N GLN A 141 14.43 10.80 -14.19
CA GLN A 141 15.86 11.11 -14.32
C GLN A 141 16.51 11.31 -12.95
N SER A 142 17.84 11.30 -12.94
CA SER A 142 18.57 11.53 -11.71
C SER A 142 18.30 12.94 -11.16
N GLY A 143 17.94 13.02 -9.87
CA GLY A 143 17.60 14.28 -9.20
C GLY A 143 16.16 14.75 -9.40
N ASP A 144 15.32 13.99 -10.11
CA ASP A 144 13.88 14.23 -10.16
C ASP A 144 13.25 14.00 -8.77
N LEU A 145 12.12 14.67 -8.53
CA LEU A 145 11.23 14.40 -7.41
C LEU A 145 10.05 13.55 -7.88
N PRO A 146 9.64 12.54 -7.10
CA PRO A 146 8.54 11.67 -7.50
C PRO A 146 7.19 12.33 -7.22
N VAL A 147 6.23 12.03 -8.07
CA VAL A 147 4.82 12.34 -7.88
C VAL A 147 3.97 11.13 -8.26
N THR A 148 2.77 11.08 -7.69
CA THR A 148 1.78 10.07 -8.01
C THR A 148 0.42 10.73 -8.17
N GLY A 149 -0.37 10.22 -9.11
CA GLY A 149 -1.70 10.73 -9.40
C GLY A 149 -2.47 9.83 -10.35
N ASN A 150 -3.79 9.95 -10.34
CA ASN A 150 -4.70 9.35 -11.30
C ASN A 150 -4.73 10.18 -12.60
N TRP A 151 -3.65 10.13 -13.37
CA TRP A 151 -3.48 10.98 -14.57
C TRP A 151 -4.52 10.71 -15.66
N SER A 152 -4.97 9.47 -15.78
CA SER A 152 -5.96 9.05 -16.79
C SER A 152 -7.42 9.19 -16.35
N GLY A 153 -7.67 9.50 -15.07
CA GLY A 153 -9.02 9.51 -14.52
C GLY A 153 -9.67 8.12 -14.35
N ASN A 154 -8.92 7.02 -14.48
CA ASN A 154 -9.48 5.67 -14.34
C ASN A 154 -9.57 5.18 -12.88
N GLY A 155 -9.10 5.98 -11.92
CA GLY A 155 -9.14 5.68 -10.48
C GLY A 155 -7.92 4.91 -9.98
N VAL A 156 -6.95 4.60 -10.85
CA VAL A 156 -5.66 4.00 -10.52
C VAL A 156 -4.62 5.10 -10.43
N THR A 157 -3.77 5.03 -9.43
CA THR A 157 -2.63 5.95 -9.27
C THR A 157 -1.46 5.48 -10.13
N ASN A 158 -0.95 6.37 -10.97
CA ASN A 158 0.21 6.15 -11.83
C ASN A 158 1.40 7.00 -11.35
N VAL A 159 2.58 6.66 -11.86
CA VAL A 159 3.83 7.33 -11.48
C VAL A 159 4.06 8.60 -12.30
N GLY A 160 4.89 9.49 -11.78
CA GLY A 160 5.30 10.69 -12.49
C GLY A 160 6.53 11.29 -11.82
N THR A 161 7.25 12.13 -12.55
CA THR A 161 8.37 12.89 -12.00
C THR A 161 8.29 14.38 -12.29
N PHE A 162 8.94 15.14 -11.43
CA PHE A 162 9.16 16.57 -11.58
C PHE A 162 10.65 16.87 -11.49
N THR A 163 11.18 17.58 -12.47
CA THR A 163 12.59 17.99 -12.49
C THR A 163 12.75 19.34 -11.78
N PRO A 164 13.25 19.38 -10.53
CA PRO A 164 13.24 20.60 -9.71
C PRO A 164 14.18 21.69 -10.20
N SER A 165 15.13 21.38 -11.10
CA SER A 165 16.01 22.40 -11.70
C SER A 165 15.37 23.15 -12.86
N THR A 166 14.33 22.59 -13.50
CA THR A 166 13.69 23.19 -14.69
C THR A 166 12.21 23.48 -14.49
N GLY A 167 11.55 22.87 -13.50
CA GLY A 167 10.10 22.95 -13.35
C GLY A 167 9.34 22.06 -14.32
N SER A 168 9.97 21.00 -14.84
CA SER A 168 9.41 20.16 -15.90
C SER A 168 8.75 18.90 -15.35
N TRP A 169 7.61 18.50 -15.91
CA TRP A 169 6.86 17.30 -15.51
C TRP A 169 7.00 16.15 -16.51
N ARG A 170 6.92 14.91 -16.00
CA ARG A 170 6.76 13.67 -16.76
C ARG A 170 5.69 12.82 -16.08
N LEU A 171 4.59 12.48 -16.75
CA LEU A 171 3.47 11.75 -16.13
C LEU A 171 3.15 10.49 -16.93
N ASP A 172 3.12 9.32 -16.29
CA ASP A 172 2.79 8.02 -16.89
C ASP A 172 1.27 7.92 -17.09
N THR A 173 0.74 8.58 -18.12
CA THR A 173 -0.70 8.77 -18.30
C THR A 173 -1.40 7.45 -18.58
N ASN A 174 -0.77 6.55 -19.33
CA ASN A 174 -1.36 5.25 -19.68
C ASN A 174 -1.12 4.17 -18.60
N GLY A 175 -0.17 4.38 -17.68
CA GLY A 175 0.12 3.51 -16.55
C GLY A 175 1.00 2.29 -16.84
N ASP A 176 1.62 2.24 -18.01
CA ASP A 176 2.48 1.13 -18.41
C ASP A 176 3.89 1.19 -17.81
N GLY A 177 4.27 2.35 -17.24
CA GLY A 177 5.56 2.60 -16.61
C GLY A 177 6.70 2.85 -17.61
N VAL A 178 6.38 3.15 -18.87
CA VAL A 178 7.32 3.48 -19.95
C VAL A 178 7.02 4.87 -20.45
N LEU A 179 8.01 5.77 -20.39
CA LEU A 179 7.82 7.12 -20.89
C LEU A 179 7.72 7.13 -22.43
N ASP A 180 6.51 7.38 -22.93
CA ASP A 180 6.19 7.59 -24.35
C ASP A 180 5.56 8.98 -24.50
N CYS A 181 6.20 9.92 -25.20
CA CYS A 181 5.68 11.30 -25.27
C CYS A 181 4.51 11.50 -26.25
N ASP A 182 4.05 10.44 -26.93
CA ASP A 182 2.86 10.50 -27.77
C ASP A 182 1.58 10.28 -26.94
N VAL A 183 1.70 9.62 -25.78
CA VAL A 183 0.60 9.31 -24.84
C VAL A 183 0.81 9.94 -23.46
N ASP A 184 2.06 10.03 -23.01
CA ASP A 184 2.45 10.61 -21.72
C ASP A 184 2.74 12.09 -21.80
N THR A 185 2.63 12.74 -20.65
CA THR A 185 3.08 14.11 -20.49
C THR A 185 4.60 14.16 -20.48
N CYS A 186 5.18 14.98 -21.36
CA CYS A 186 6.64 15.16 -21.46
C CYS A 186 7.03 16.65 -21.50
N GLY A 187 7.62 17.13 -20.40
CA GLY A 187 8.32 18.41 -20.40
C GLY A 187 7.46 19.65 -20.17
N ASP A 188 6.22 19.48 -19.68
CA ASP A 188 5.35 20.59 -19.30
C ASP A 188 6.00 21.44 -18.21
N SER A 189 5.98 22.76 -18.39
CA SER A 189 6.60 23.71 -17.47
C SER A 189 5.55 24.32 -16.53
N PHE A 190 4.93 23.49 -15.70
CA PHE A 190 4.08 23.94 -14.60
C PHE A 190 4.93 24.12 -13.34
N GLY A 191 5.58 25.28 -13.20
CA GLY A 191 6.46 25.59 -12.07
C GLY A 191 7.77 26.24 -12.45
N GLN A 192 8.67 26.38 -11.47
CA GLN A 192 10.01 26.93 -11.66
C GLN A 192 11.07 26.16 -10.88
N ALA A 193 12.34 26.50 -11.13
CA ALA A 193 13.46 25.92 -10.41
C ALA A 193 13.35 26.14 -8.89
N GLY A 194 13.48 25.05 -8.13
CA GLY A 194 13.40 25.05 -6.66
C GLY A 194 12.00 24.91 -6.07
N ASP A 195 10.97 24.75 -6.91
CA ASP A 195 9.64 24.36 -6.43
C ASP A 195 9.62 22.89 -5.98
N PHE A 196 8.69 22.57 -5.08
CA PHE A 196 8.31 21.19 -4.78
C PHE A 196 7.05 20.83 -5.55
N PRO A 197 6.97 19.62 -6.14
CA PRO A 197 5.77 19.18 -6.81
C PRO A 197 4.72 18.72 -5.80
N VAL A 198 3.46 18.95 -6.14
CA VAL A 198 2.31 18.40 -5.43
C VAL A 198 1.26 17.95 -6.45
N THR A 199 0.38 17.06 -6.03
CA THR A 199 -0.75 16.60 -6.85
C THR A 199 -2.04 16.81 -6.07
N ARG A 200 -3.13 17.05 -6.79
CA ARG A 200 -4.46 17.18 -6.19
C ARG A 200 -5.45 16.36 -6.98
N GLU A 201 -6.10 15.41 -6.31
CA GLU A 201 -7.21 14.66 -6.88
C GLU A 201 -8.41 15.58 -7.08
N LEU A 202 -8.91 15.64 -8.31
CA LEU A 202 -10.21 16.22 -8.61
C LEU A 202 -11.24 15.17 -8.20
N GLY A 203 -12.12 15.51 -7.25
CA GLY A 203 -13.19 14.60 -6.81
C GLY A 203 -13.99 13.96 -7.96
N ASP A 204 -14.73 12.90 -7.64
CA ASP A 204 -15.62 12.17 -8.56
C ASP A 204 -14.92 11.35 -9.67
N GLY A 205 -13.64 11.00 -9.50
CA GLY A 205 -12.91 10.18 -10.47
C GLY A 205 -12.42 10.96 -11.69
N ASN A 206 -12.38 12.29 -11.62
CA ASN A 206 -11.93 13.15 -12.73
C ASN A 206 -10.40 13.26 -12.86
N GLY A 207 -9.66 12.35 -12.21
CA GLY A 207 -8.22 12.30 -12.25
C GLY A 207 -7.53 13.31 -11.33
N SER A 208 -6.22 13.42 -11.46
CA SER A 208 -5.40 14.34 -10.69
C SER A 208 -4.88 15.51 -11.52
N ILE A 209 -4.75 16.67 -10.89
CA ILE A 209 -4.02 17.81 -11.45
C ILE A 209 -2.65 17.95 -10.81
N VAL A 210 -1.75 18.59 -11.55
CA VAL A 210 -0.43 19.00 -11.07
C VAL A 210 -0.50 20.32 -10.31
N GLY A 211 0.41 20.48 -9.36
CA GLY A 211 0.62 21.73 -8.64
C GLY A 211 2.06 21.88 -8.17
N THR A 212 2.43 23.10 -7.80
CA THR A 212 3.74 23.37 -7.19
C THR A 212 3.62 24.17 -5.90
N PHE A 213 4.58 23.94 -5.01
CA PHE A 213 4.81 24.75 -3.83
C PHE A 213 6.20 25.37 -3.91
N THR A 214 6.26 26.70 -4.00
CA THR A 214 7.51 27.44 -3.84
C THR A 214 7.78 27.64 -2.35
N PRO A 215 8.88 27.11 -1.78
CA PRO A 215 9.20 27.30 -0.38
C PRO A 215 9.60 28.75 -0.08
N GLN A 216 9.39 29.19 1.16
CA GLN A 216 9.97 30.45 1.61
C GLN A 216 11.49 30.34 1.73
N THR A 217 12.21 31.40 1.34
CA THR A 217 13.67 31.47 1.49
C THR A 217 14.09 32.69 2.30
N LEU A 218 15.02 32.50 3.22
CA LEU A 218 15.72 33.59 3.92
C LEU A 218 16.95 33.98 3.12
N THR A 219 16.98 35.23 2.65
CA THR A 219 18.17 35.85 2.08
C THR A 219 18.79 36.81 3.10
N THR A 220 20.11 36.92 3.13
CA THR A 220 20.82 37.88 3.98
C THR A 220 21.62 38.80 3.09
N ASP A 221 21.39 40.11 3.17
CA ASP A 221 22.16 41.08 2.40
C ASP A 221 23.58 41.29 2.99
N GLN A 222 24.44 42.03 2.26
CA GLN A 222 25.80 42.36 2.71
C GLN A 222 25.85 43.10 4.06
N ASN A 223 24.73 43.67 4.50
CA ASN A 223 24.57 44.39 5.76
C ASN A 223 23.92 43.52 6.86
N GLN A 224 23.89 42.20 6.70
CA GLN A 224 23.27 41.24 7.64
C GLN A 224 21.75 41.41 7.83
N ARG A 225 21.06 42.12 6.93
CA ARG A 225 19.59 42.20 6.97
C ARG A 225 19.00 40.96 6.33
N LYS A 226 18.10 40.30 7.07
CA LYS A 226 17.37 39.12 6.61
C LYS A 226 16.09 39.54 5.89
N THR A 227 15.91 39.06 4.67
CA THR A 227 14.69 39.25 3.87
C THR A 227 14.08 37.90 3.56
N ILE A 228 12.79 37.75 3.85
CA ILE A 228 12.00 36.57 3.51
C ILE A 228 11.45 36.77 2.10
N LYS A 229 11.88 35.95 1.14
CA LYS A 229 11.18 35.82 -0.14
C LYS A 229 9.97 34.92 0.10
N ARG A 230 8.77 35.47 -0.10
CA ARG A 230 7.51 34.75 0.14
C ARG A 230 7.28 33.75 -1.00
N GLY A 231 7.12 32.49 -0.64
CA GLY A 231 6.64 31.42 -1.51
C GLY A 231 5.11 31.35 -1.57
N GLY A 232 4.58 30.35 -2.28
CA GLY A 232 3.16 30.14 -2.52
C GLY A 232 2.87 28.81 -3.20
N TRP A 233 1.59 28.52 -3.38
CA TRP A 233 1.07 27.32 -4.04
C TRP A 233 0.45 27.70 -5.37
N ASN A 234 0.62 26.85 -6.39
CA ASN A 234 -0.06 26.96 -7.67
C ASN A 234 -0.65 25.60 -8.05
N PHE A 235 -1.88 25.57 -8.57
CA PHE A 235 -2.51 24.37 -9.12
C PHE A 235 -3.08 24.63 -10.51
N GLY A 236 -2.77 23.75 -11.45
CA GLY A 236 -3.20 23.86 -12.85
C GLY A 236 -4.63 23.37 -13.02
N VAL A 237 -5.61 24.26 -12.83
CA VAL A 237 -7.04 23.89 -12.80
C VAL A 237 -7.73 23.95 -14.17
N ASN A 238 -7.06 24.49 -15.17
CA ASN A 238 -7.56 24.65 -16.54
C ASN A 238 -7.16 23.49 -17.49
N GLY A 239 -6.32 22.56 -17.02
CA GLY A 239 -5.91 21.36 -17.75
C GLY A 239 -4.93 21.57 -18.92
N ASN A 240 -4.24 22.72 -19.01
CA ASN A 240 -3.27 22.97 -20.09
C ASN A 240 -1.80 22.80 -19.69
N SER A 241 -1.54 22.37 -18.46
CA SER A 241 -0.21 22.12 -17.90
C SER A 241 0.77 23.30 -17.99
N THR A 242 0.27 24.53 -18.15
CA THR A 242 1.07 25.76 -18.11
C THR A 242 0.62 26.64 -16.97
N LEU A 243 1.56 27.32 -16.30
CA LEU A 243 1.22 28.30 -15.28
C LEU A 243 0.84 29.63 -15.95
N ASP A 244 -0.46 29.88 -16.05
CA ASP A 244 -1.07 31.03 -16.74
C ASP A 244 -1.37 32.21 -15.81
N GLY A 245 -1.01 32.05 -14.53
CA GLY A 245 -1.22 33.05 -13.49
C GLY A 245 -2.56 32.87 -12.77
N CYS A 246 -2.71 33.58 -11.66
CA CYS A 246 -3.73 33.32 -10.64
C CYS A 246 -5.17 33.68 -11.02
N GLU A 247 -5.40 34.20 -12.23
CA GLU A 247 -6.74 34.43 -12.79
C GLU A 247 -7.26 33.19 -13.51
N VAL A 248 -6.36 32.31 -13.95
CA VAL A 248 -6.65 31.08 -14.69
C VAL A 248 -6.36 29.86 -13.82
N ASP A 249 -5.21 29.90 -13.13
CA ASP A 249 -4.80 28.87 -12.18
C ASP A 249 -5.14 29.25 -10.74
N GLU A 250 -5.22 28.24 -9.87
CA GLU A 250 -5.42 28.49 -8.45
C GLU A 250 -4.09 28.82 -7.79
N CYS A 251 -3.99 30.01 -7.21
CA CYS A 251 -2.85 30.44 -6.42
C CYS A 251 -3.23 30.67 -4.95
N THR A 252 -2.38 30.23 -4.03
CA THR A 252 -2.65 30.45 -2.62
C THR A 252 -1.39 30.61 -1.74
N THR A 253 -1.59 30.95 -0.46
CA THR A 253 -0.52 31.52 0.40
C THR A 253 -0.38 30.85 1.76
N PHE A 254 -0.88 29.65 1.97
CA PHE A 254 -0.65 28.86 3.18
C PHE A 254 0.83 28.53 3.32
N ARG A 255 1.55 29.17 4.25
CA ARG A 255 3.03 29.10 4.25
C ARG A 255 3.65 29.29 5.62
N ILE A 256 4.70 28.52 5.87
CA ILE A 256 5.65 28.65 6.98
C ILE A 256 7.06 28.65 6.33
N LEU A 257 8.18 28.61 7.07
CA LEU A 257 9.55 28.64 6.51
C LEU A 257 10.31 27.31 6.66
N GLY A 258 10.64 26.65 5.53
CA GLY A 258 11.49 25.46 5.47
C GLY A 258 10.75 24.12 5.55
N GLU A 259 9.53 24.05 5.03
CA GLU A 259 8.60 22.92 5.12
C GLU A 259 8.49 22.11 3.83
N LEU A 260 7.99 20.89 3.99
CA LEU A 260 7.61 20.00 2.91
C LEU A 260 6.10 20.06 2.69
N PRO A 261 5.61 20.21 1.44
CA PRO A 261 4.20 20.31 1.14
C PRO A 261 3.51 18.96 1.12
N ILE A 262 2.22 18.95 1.44
CA ILE A 262 1.30 17.81 1.31
C ILE A 262 -0.09 18.30 0.89
N VAL A 263 -0.87 17.44 0.23
CA VAL A 263 -2.21 17.78 -0.28
C VAL A 263 -3.17 16.62 -0.02
N GLY A 264 -4.26 16.84 0.71
CA GLY A 264 -5.11 15.74 1.14
C GLY A 264 -6.46 16.14 1.74
N ASP A 265 -7.37 15.18 1.80
CA ASP A 265 -8.72 15.35 2.34
C ASP A 265 -8.77 14.96 3.83
N TRP A 266 -8.35 15.89 4.69
CA TRP A 266 -8.30 15.68 6.15
C TRP A 266 -9.60 16.05 6.88
N ASN A 267 -10.61 16.58 6.17
CA ASN A 267 -11.93 16.90 6.71
C ASN A 267 -13.02 15.93 6.21
N GLY A 268 -12.71 15.04 5.27
CA GLY A 268 -13.60 14.01 4.74
C GLY A 268 -14.67 14.56 3.80
N THR A 269 -14.40 15.68 3.14
CA THR A 269 -15.38 16.35 2.25
C THR A 269 -15.35 15.79 0.84
N GLY A 270 -14.36 14.96 0.49
CA GLY A 270 -14.06 14.52 -0.88
C GLY A 270 -13.22 15.53 -1.67
N THR A 271 -12.86 16.67 -1.07
CA THR A 271 -11.98 17.69 -1.66
C THR A 271 -10.67 17.73 -0.90
N GLN A 272 -9.56 17.84 -1.61
CA GLN A 272 -8.25 17.90 -0.99
C GLN A 272 -7.82 19.35 -0.74
N ASP A 273 -7.31 19.58 0.47
CA ASP A 273 -6.77 20.86 0.93
C ASP A 273 -5.23 20.80 0.99
N ILE A 274 -4.57 21.89 1.38
CA ILE A 274 -3.11 22.01 1.46
C ILE A 274 -2.54 21.96 2.89
N GLY A 275 -1.34 21.42 3.04
CA GLY A 275 -0.69 21.31 4.33
C GLY A 275 0.84 21.34 4.24
N LEU A 276 1.47 21.50 5.39
CA LEU A 276 2.93 21.59 5.53
C LEU A 276 3.43 20.71 6.67
N PHE A 277 4.52 20.00 6.40
CA PHE A 277 5.27 19.23 7.40
C PHE A 277 6.60 19.90 7.74
N LEU A 278 6.89 20.01 9.03
CA LEU A 278 8.13 20.58 9.58
C LEU A 278 9.03 19.43 10.04
N PRO A 279 9.98 18.94 9.20
CA PRO A 279 10.74 17.72 9.49
C PRO A 279 11.60 17.82 10.74
N ARG A 280 12.13 19.01 11.08
CA ARG A 280 12.95 19.20 12.29
C ARG A 280 12.17 19.05 13.60
N LYS A 281 10.85 19.20 13.56
CA LYS A 281 9.98 19.14 14.75
C LYS A 281 8.97 18.00 14.71
N GLY A 282 8.85 17.29 13.59
CA GLY A 282 7.77 16.33 13.37
C GLY A 282 6.37 16.97 13.47
N SER A 283 6.25 18.27 13.19
CA SER A 283 4.99 19.01 13.36
C SER A 283 4.29 19.19 12.02
N TRP A 284 2.97 19.14 12.03
CA TRP A 284 2.13 19.23 10.82
C TRP A 284 1.17 20.40 10.95
N HIS A 285 0.94 21.11 9.86
CA HIS A 285 0.04 22.26 9.79
C HIS A 285 -0.85 22.07 8.56
N LEU A 286 -2.13 21.82 8.76
CA LEU A 286 -3.08 21.49 7.69
C LEU A 286 -4.11 22.60 7.60
N ASP A 287 -4.37 23.08 6.39
CA ASP A 287 -5.47 24.01 6.09
C ASP A 287 -6.80 23.29 6.34
N ARG A 288 -7.34 23.45 7.54
CA ARG A 288 -8.53 22.71 7.97
C ARG A 288 -9.81 23.40 7.52
N ASN A 289 -9.76 24.72 7.38
CA ASN A 289 -10.90 25.52 6.98
C ASN A 289 -11.00 25.69 5.46
N GLY A 290 -9.99 25.22 4.70
CA GLY A 290 -9.98 25.12 3.25
C GLY A 290 -9.91 26.48 2.55
N ASN A 291 -9.36 27.51 3.22
CA ASN A 291 -9.35 28.88 2.69
C ASN A 291 -8.03 29.28 2.02
N GLY A 292 -7.06 28.36 2.00
CA GLY A 292 -5.75 28.55 1.41
C GLY A 292 -4.80 29.44 2.22
N LYS A 293 -5.11 29.75 3.47
CA LYS A 293 -4.35 30.70 4.29
C LYS A 293 -4.06 30.14 5.65
N TRP A 294 -2.83 30.38 6.11
CA TRP A 294 -2.46 30.06 7.49
C TRP A 294 -3.10 31.06 8.46
N ASP A 295 -3.96 30.55 9.33
CA ASP A 295 -4.85 31.31 10.20
C ASP A 295 -4.61 31.08 11.71
N SER A 296 -3.74 30.13 12.07
CA SER A 296 -3.43 29.57 13.42
C SER A 296 -4.01 28.18 13.66
N CYS A 297 -3.44 27.45 14.64
CA CYS A 297 -3.87 26.11 15.04
C CYS A 297 -5.31 26.01 15.62
N GLU A 298 -6.00 27.14 15.84
CA GLU A 298 -7.40 27.13 16.28
C GLU A 298 -8.37 27.01 15.09
N LYS A 299 -7.98 27.58 13.95
CA LYS A 299 -8.76 27.57 12.70
C LYS A 299 -8.27 26.45 11.79
N ASP A 300 -6.95 26.34 11.67
CA ASP A 300 -6.25 25.26 10.99
C ASP A 300 -5.94 24.11 11.95
N LYS A 301 -5.50 22.98 11.41
CA LYS A 301 -5.12 21.83 12.24
C LYS A 301 -3.62 21.79 12.44
N CYS A 302 -3.18 21.72 13.70
CA CYS A 302 -1.80 21.42 14.05
C CYS A 302 -1.70 20.04 14.67
N PHE A 303 -0.73 19.24 14.24
CA PHE A 303 -0.36 17.99 14.88
C PHE A 303 1.10 17.98 15.30
N GLY A 304 1.45 17.03 16.16
CA GLY A 304 2.82 16.63 16.41
C GLY A 304 3.22 16.56 17.89
N PRO A 305 4.41 15.98 18.15
CA PRO A 305 5.31 15.43 17.14
C PRO A 305 4.84 14.06 16.61
N PHE A 306 4.79 13.91 15.28
CA PHE A 306 4.68 12.65 14.56
C PHE A 306 5.76 12.65 13.47
N GLY A 307 6.80 11.85 13.68
CA GLY A 307 8.03 11.85 12.88
C GLY A 307 9.25 12.42 13.63
N ALA A 308 10.43 12.05 13.13
CA ALA A 308 11.74 12.45 13.62
C ALA A 308 12.49 13.31 12.58
N GLU A 309 13.59 13.93 12.99
CA GLU A 309 14.43 14.70 12.06
C GLU A 309 14.97 13.80 10.94
N GLY A 310 14.75 14.23 9.69
CA GLY A 310 15.12 13.49 8.49
C GLY A 310 14.02 12.57 7.94
N ASP A 311 12.91 12.39 8.65
CA ASP A 311 11.74 11.72 8.12
C ASP A 311 11.06 12.57 7.03
N LEU A 312 10.44 11.92 6.04
CA LEU A 312 9.71 12.52 4.93
C LEU A 312 8.21 12.30 5.09
N PRO A 313 7.36 13.30 4.78
CA PRO A 313 5.93 13.20 5.00
C PRO A 313 5.27 12.32 3.94
N ILE A 314 4.27 11.57 4.38
CA ILE A 314 3.33 10.84 3.53
C ILE A 314 1.92 11.04 4.08
N ILE A 315 0.92 10.83 3.23
CA ILE A 315 -0.49 10.93 3.60
C ILE A 315 -1.29 9.86 2.87
N GLY A 316 -2.35 9.36 3.48
CA GLY A 316 -3.16 8.33 2.87
C GLY A 316 -4.37 7.99 3.70
N ASP A 317 -5.37 7.43 3.04
CA ASP A 317 -6.43 6.70 3.72
C ASP A 317 -5.86 5.33 4.11
N TRP A 318 -5.35 5.21 5.33
CA TRP A 318 -4.64 4.02 5.79
C TRP A 318 -5.60 2.88 6.16
N ASP A 319 -6.76 3.21 6.75
CA ASP A 319 -7.73 2.26 7.29
C ASP A 319 -9.03 2.17 6.48
N GLY A 320 -9.14 2.90 5.37
CA GLY A 320 -10.26 2.82 4.44
C GLY A 320 -11.50 3.61 4.87
N THR A 321 -11.34 4.62 5.74
CA THR A 321 -12.48 5.45 6.19
C THR A 321 -12.84 6.54 5.20
N GLY A 322 -12.06 6.73 4.12
CA GLY A 322 -12.24 7.80 3.15
C GLY A 322 -11.65 9.15 3.57
N THR A 323 -11.07 9.24 4.78
CA THR A 323 -10.36 10.43 5.27
C THR A 323 -8.86 10.17 5.23
N VAL A 324 -8.07 11.10 4.70
CA VAL A 324 -6.61 10.92 4.72
C VAL A 324 -6.04 11.22 6.11
N ARG A 325 -5.00 10.49 6.48
CA ARG A 325 -4.24 10.67 7.71
C ARG A 325 -2.76 10.87 7.40
N ILE A 326 -2.04 11.41 8.37
CA ILE A 326 -0.60 11.66 8.26
C ILE A 326 0.20 10.38 8.45
N GLY A 327 1.43 10.40 7.98
CA GLY A 327 2.43 9.37 8.24
C GLY A 327 3.81 9.88 7.86
N VAL A 328 4.84 9.13 8.19
CA VAL A 328 6.20 9.43 7.77
C VAL A 328 6.93 8.21 7.23
N PHE A 329 7.79 8.45 6.26
CA PHE A 329 8.82 7.52 5.83
C PHE A 329 10.17 7.95 6.41
N ARG A 330 10.95 6.99 6.91
CA ARG A 330 12.30 7.22 7.41
C ARG A 330 13.32 6.69 6.41
N PRO A 331 13.94 7.57 5.58
CA PRO A 331 14.86 7.13 4.54
C PRO A 331 16.07 6.37 5.10
N SER A 332 16.57 6.74 6.29
CA SER A 332 17.74 6.10 6.89
C SER A 332 17.55 4.61 7.23
N THR A 333 16.31 4.15 7.39
CA THR A 333 16.00 2.76 7.77
C THR A 333 15.01 2.07 6.82
N GLY A 334 14.40 2.79 5.88
CA GLY A 334 13.31 2.27 5.04
C GLY A 334 12.01 2.01 5.81
N MET A 335 11.84 2.60 7.00
CA MET A 335 10.68 2.33 7.86
C MET A 335 9.54 3.32 7.59
N TRP A 336 8.32 2.83 7.65
CA TRP A 336 7.09 3.60 7.44
C TRP A 336 6.29 3.64 8.73
N TYR A 337 5.84 4.82 9.13
CA TYR A 337 5.07 5.05 10.35
C TYR A 337 3.77 5.78 10.01
N LEU A 338 2.63 5.20 10.36
CA LEU A 338 1.30 5.71 10.00
C LEU A 338 0.53 6.09 11.26
N ASP A 339 -0.05 7.29 11.28
CA ASP A 339 -0.97 7.73 12.35
C ASP A 339 -2.33 7.06 12.15
N ILE A 340 -2.43 5.80 12.56
CA ILE A 340 -3.64 4.99 12.35
C ILE A 340 -4.77 5.46 13.24
N ASN A 341 -4.51 6.02 14.42
CA ASN A 341 -5.60 6.52 15.28
C ASN A 341 -6.00 7.97 14.97
N GLY A 342 -5.23 8.69 14.15
CA GLY A 342 -5.51 10.05 13.70
C GLY A 342 -5.30 11.13 14.78
N ASN A 343 -4.55 10.82 15.85
CA ASN A 343 -4.34 11.72 16.97
C ASN A 343 -3.14 12.67 16.78
N GLY A 344 -2.34 12.45 15.72
CA GLY A 344 -1.18 13.26 15.37
C GLY A 344 0.02 13.14 16.31
N LYS A 345 0.12 12.04 17.06
CA LYS A 345 1.21 11.72 17.99
C LYS A 345 1.71 10.31 17.72
N MET A 346 3.03 10.15 17.77
CA MET A 346 3.63 8.84 17.62
C MET A 346 3.36 7.98 18.87
N ASP A 347 2.53 6.96 18.71
CA ASP A 347 2.23 5.93 19.70
C ASP A 347 3.00 4.63 19.40
N SER A 348 2.70 3.56 20.14
CA SER A 348 3.24 2.24 19.85
C SER A 348 2.71 1.69 18.51
N CYS A 349 3.45 0.79 17.87
CA CYS A 349 3.07 0.11 16.62
C CYS A 349 1.81 -0.79 16.69
N THR A 350 1.16 -0.90 17.86
CA THR A 350 -0.14 -1.56 18.01
C THR A 350 -1.31 -0.58 17.92
N ILE A 351 -1.04 0.70 18.14
CA ILE A 351 -1.99 1.81 18.04
C ILE A 351 -1.80 2.49 16.68
N ASP A 352 -0.54 2.78 16.36
CA ASP A 352 -0.10 3.29 15.07
C ASP A 352 0.44 2.17 14.18
N GLY A 353 0.61 2.48 12.90
CA GLY A 353 1.19 1.56 11.94
C GLY A 353 2.72 1.69 11.92
N CYS A 354 3.44 0.58 11.99
CA CYS A 354 4.87 0.53 11.72
C CYS A 354 5.15 -0.57 10.69
N PHE A 355 5.69 -0.20 9.55
CA PHE A 355 5.91 -1.11 8.42
C PHE A 355 7.33 -0.97 7.86
N GLY A 356 7.74 -1.97 7.08
CA GLY A 356 9.05 -2.04 6.46
C GLY A 356 10.05 -2.96 7.15
N PRO A 357 11.32 -2.93 6.70
CA PRO A 357 11.84 -1.96 5.73
C PRO A 357 11.26 -2.15 4.32
N PHE A 358 10.81 -1.05 3.72
CA PHE A 358 10.44 -0.96 2.30
C PHE A 358 11.12 0.29 1.73
N GLY A 359 12.03 0.08 0.78
CA GLY A 359 12.94 1.11 0.26
C GLY A 359 14.31 1.11 0.93
N GLN A 360 15.23 1.87 0.34
CA GLN A 360 16.64 1.97 0.73
C GLN A 360 17.00 3.40 1.13
N PRO A 361 18.14 3.61 1.84
CA PRO A 361 18.65 4.94 2.12
C PRO A 361 18.80 5.80 0.85
N GLY A 362 18.15 6.96 0.85
CA GLY A 362 18.14 7.90 -0.27
C GLY A 362 16.91 7.79 -1.18
N ASP A 363 16.12 6.71 -1.07
CA ASP A 363 14.86 6.61 -1.79
C ASP A 363 13.84 7.65 -1.25
N LEU A 364 12.96 8.12 -2.13
CA LEU A 364 11.91 9.10 -1.83
C LEU A 364 10.54 8.41 -1.79
N PRO A 365 9.69 8.68 -0.78
CA PRO A 365 8.44 7.96 -0.59
C PRO A 365 7.35 8.49 -1.53
N VAL A 366 6.48 7.57 -1.96
CA VAL A 366 5.21 7.86 -2.61
C VAL A 366 4.11 6.95 -2.08
N VAL A 367 2.87 7.32 -2.35
CA VAL A 367 1.67 6.65 -1.86
C VAL A 367 0.59 6.70 -2.93
N GLY A 368 -0.29 5.70 -2.96
CA GLY A 368 -1.32 5.62 -3.99
C GLY A 368 -2.09 4.31 -4.03
N LYS A 369 -2.93 4.18 -5.07
CA LYS A 369 -3.81 3.04 -5.32
C LYS A 369 -3.38 2.35 -6.62
N TRP A 370 -2.59 1.28 -6.54
CA TRP A 370 -2.05 0.52 -7.68
C TRP A 370 -2.18 -1.00 -7.54
#